data_AF-A0A931KUU2-F1
#
_entry.id   AF-A0A931KUU2-F1
#
_cell.length_a   1.000
_cell.length_b   1.000
_cell.length_c   1.000
_cell.angle_alpha   90.00
_cell.angle_beta   90.00
_cell.angle_gamma   90.00
#
_symmetry.space_group_name_H-M   'P 1'
#
loop_
_entity.id
_entity.type
_entity.pdbx_description
1 polymer ?
#
loop_
_entity_poly.entity_id
_entity_poly.type
_entity_poly.pdbx_seq_one_letter_code
_entity_poly.pdbx_strand_id
1 'polypeptide(L)' 'MERSGLPRPDRTQVRIALAAAACYAVGYPVALAADQPWGWILVTLGGVLLAALVVVTVRRIERGRDA' A
#
# COMPACT_ATOMS: atom_id res chain seq x y z
N MET A 1 21.05 17.15 9.56
CA MET A 1 19.77 16.44 9.83
C MET A 1 18.70 17.08 8.97
N GLU A 2 18.67 16.71 7.68
CA GLU A 2 17.64 17.17 6.75
C GLU A 2 16.28 16.72 7.29
N ARG A 3 15.44 17.71 7.63
CA ARG A 3 14.03 17.46 7.91
C ARG A 3 13.42 17.02 6.59
N SER A 4 13.19 15.73 6.44
CA SER A 4 12.52 15.11 5.30
C SER A 4 11.23 15.87 5.02
N GLY A 5 11.26 16.75 4.01
CA GLY A 5 10.11 17.47 3.48
C GLY A 5 9.22 16.52 2.70
N LEU A 6 8.82 15.40 3.32
CA LEU A 6 7.93 14.44 2.72
C LEU A 6 6.58 15.13 2.51
N PRO A 7 6.10 15.24 1.27
CA PRO A 7 4.81 15.87 0.99
C PRO A 7 3.74 15.13 1.81
N ARG A 8 3.04 15.86 2.69
CA ARG A 8 2.07 15.31 3.65
C ARG A 8 1.16 14.31 2.92
N PRO A 9 1.11 13.03 3.34
CA PRO A 9 0.37 12.01 2.62
C PRO A 9 -1.09 12.44 2.48
N ASP A 10 -1.60 12.36 1.26
CA ASP A 10 -3.00 12.70 0.99
C ASP A 10 -3.91 11.69 1.70
N ARG A 11 -5.12 12.11 2.10
CA ARG A 11 -6.10 11.21 2.74
C ARG A 11 -6.37 9.97 1.89
N THR A 12 -6.26 10.08 0.56
CA THR A 12 -6.40 8.97 -0.37
C THR A 12 -5.26 7.96 -0.25
N GLN A 13 -4.00 8.42 -0.13
CA GLN A 13 -2.84 7.54 0.07
C GLN A 13 -2.94 6.80 1.40
N VAL A 14 -3.37 7.48 2.46
CA VAL A 14 -3.58 6.86 3.77
C VAL A 14 -4.66 5.78 3.69
N ARG A 15 -5.77 6.02 2.98
CA ARG A 15 -6.82 5.01 2.76
C ARG A 15 -6.33 3.79 1.99
N ILE A 16 -5.54 3.97 0.93
CA ILE A 16 -4.99 2.86 0.15
C ILE A 16 -3.98 2.06 1.00
N ALA A 17 -3.13 2.73 1.78
CA ALA A 17 -2.21 2.08 2.70
C ALA A 17 -2.93 1.24 3.76
N LEU A 18 -3.99 1.79 4.35
CA LEU A 18 -4.85 1.08 5.32
C LEU A 18 -5.55 -0.13 4.68
N ALA A 19 -6.08 0.03 3.47
CA ALA A 19 -6.74 -1.07 2.74
C ALA A 19 -5.74 -2.19 2.40
N ALA A 20 -4.52 -1.84 1.95
CA ALA A 20 -3.47 -2.81 1.68
C ALA A 20 -3.04 -3.53 2.97
N ALA A 21 -2.84 -2.80 4.07
CA ALA A 21 -2.50 -3.36 5.36
C ALA A 21 -3.59 -4.32 5.87
N ALA A 22 -4.87 -3.96 5.73
CA ALA A 22 -5.99 -4.83 6.09
C ALA A 22 -6.03 -6.10 5.23
N CYS A 23 -5.78 -6.00 3.92
CA CYS A 23 -5.72 -7.17 3.03
C CYS A 23 -4.59 -8.13 3.42
N TYR A 24 -3.41 -7.61 3.79
CA TYR A 24 -2.31 -8.44 4.27
C TYR A 24 -2.58 -9.03 5.66
N ALA A 25 -3.13 -8.24 6.58
CA ALA A 25 -3.42 -8.65 7.95
C ALA A 25 -4.46 -9.78 8.01
N VAL A 26 -5.40 -9.83 7.05
CA VAL A 26 -6.41 -10.89 6.96
C VAL A 26 -5.96 -12.00 6.01
N GLY A 27 -5.45 -11.65 4.84
CA GLY A 27 -5.09 -12.61 3.79
C GLY A 27 -3.94 -13.53 4.18
N TYR A 28 -2.91 -13.01 4.86
CA TYR A 28 -1.75 -13.80 5.26
C TYR A 28 -2.07 -14.89 6.30
N PRO A 29 -2.75 -14.60 7.43
CA PRO A 29 -3.15 -15.65 8.35
C PRO A 29 -4.19 -16.60 7.76
N VAL A 30 -5.11 -16.15 6.90
CA VAL A 30 -6.05 -17.06 6.22
C VAL A 30 -5.32 -17.99 5.25
N ALA A 31 -4.35 -17.49 4.49
CA ALA A 31 -3.55 -18.32 3.58
C ALA A 31 -2.73 -19.38 4.34
N LEU A 32 -2.16 -19.01 5.49
CA LEU A 32 -1.32 -19.90 6.30
C LEU A 32 -2.13 -20.87 7.18
N ALA A 33 -3.24 -20.43 7.76
CA ALA A 33 -4.00 -21.22 8.72
C ALA A 33 -5.01 -22.15 8.05
N ALA A 34 -5.59 -21.73 6.91
CA ALA A 34 -6.61 -22.51 6.22
C ALA A 34 -6.07 -23.28 5.01
N ASP A 35 -4.79 -23.08 4.63
CA ASP A 35 -4.15 -23.60 3.41
C ASP A 35 -5.01 -23.35 2.15
N GLN A 36 -5.85 -22.32 2.20
CA GLN A 36 -6.94 -22.12 1.26
C GLN A 36 -6.51 -21.11 0.21
N PRO A 37 -6.67 -21.40 -1.10
CA PRO A 37 -6.17 -20.55 -2.19
C PRO A 37 -6.79 -19.14 -2.17
N TRP A 38 -7.93 -18.98 -1.50
CA TRP A 38 -8.59 -17.68 -1.32
C TRP A 38 -7.74 -16.68 -0.50
N GLY A 39 -6.96 -17.15 0.47
CA GLY A 39 -6.06 -16.28 1.24
C GLY A 39 -4.99 -15.64 0.35
N TRP A 40 -4.41 -16.42 -0.57
CA TRP A 40 -3.44 -15.94 -1.53
C TRP A 40 -4.03 -14.92 -2.51
N ILE A 41 -5.30 -15.07 -2.92
CA ILE A 41 -5.99 -14.08 -3.76
C ILE A 41 -6.08 -12.74 -3.03
N LEU A 42 -6.44 -12.73 -1.75
CA LEU A 42 -6.49 -11.52 -0.92
C LEU A 42 -5.12 -10.86 -0.77
N VAL A 43 -4.08 -11.65 -0.52
CA VAL A 43 -2.69 -11.17 -0.43
C VAL A 43 -2.25 -10.54 -1.75
N THR A 44 -2.55 -11.18 -2.88
CA THR A 44 -2.19 -10.67 -4.21
C THR A 44 -2.92 -9.34 -4.50
N LEU A 45 -4.20 -9.24 -4.15
CA LEU A 45 -4.98 -8.00 -4.25
C LEU A 45 -4.40 -6.89 -3.37
N GLY A 46 -4.01 -7.20 -2.13
CA GLY A 46 -3.30 -6.29 -1.24
C GLY A 46 -1.98 -5.80 -1.83
N GLY A 47 -1.23 -6.69 -2.47
CA GLY A 47 0.01 -6.38 -3.19
C GLY A 47 -0.19 -5.40 -4.35
N VAL A 48 -1.24 -5.60 -5.16
CA VAL A 48 -1.58 -4.67 -6.26
C VAL A 48 -1.93 -3.28 -5.72
N LEU A 49 -2.71 -3.20 -4.63
CA LEU A 49 -2.99 -1.93 -3.97
C LEU A 49 -1.71 -1.25 -3.46
N LEU A 50 -0.78 -2.02 -2.91
CA LEU A 50 0.50 -1.51 -2.42
C LEU A 50 1.35 -0.97 -3.58
N ALA A 51 1.40 -1.68 -4.71
CA ALA A 51 2.10 -1.21 -5.90
C ALA A 51 1.49 0.10 -6.44
N ALA A 52 0.16 0.20 -6.49
CA ALA A 52 -0.52 1.43 -6.87
C ALA A 52 -0.20 2.59 -5.92
N LEU A 53 -0.15 2.34 -4.61
CA LEU A 53 0.26 3.33 -3.62
C LEU A 53 1.69 3.82 -3.86
N VAL A 54 2.63 2.91 -4.13
CA VAL A 54 4.02 3.24 -4.42
C VAL A 54 4.10 4.11 -5.68
N VAL A 55 3.44 3.73 -6.77
CA VAL A 55 3.44 4.50 -8.02
C VAL A 55 2.88 5.90 -7.82
N VAL A 56 1.75 6.03 -7.14
CA VAL A 56 1.14 7.34 -6.84
C VAL A 56 2.05 8.18 -5.94
N THR A 57 2.71 7.55 -4.98
CA THR A 57 3.65 8.24 -4.08
C THR A 57 4.87 8.75 -4.83
N VAL A 58 5.49 7.93 -5.68
CA VAL A 58 6.64 8.30 -6.52
C VAL A 58 6.26 9.44 -7.47
N ARG A 59 5.16 9.30 -8.21
CA ARG A 59 4.69 10.35 -9.13
C ARG A 59 4.41 11.68 -8.42
N ARG A 60 3.97 11.64 -7.16
CA ARG A 60 3.73 12.85 -6.37
C ARG A 60 5.03 13.51 -5.93
N ILE A 61 6.04 12.71 -5.56
CA ILE A 61 7.36 13.22 -5.21
C ILE A 61 8.02 13.85 -6.44
N GLU A 62 7.95 13.21 -7.61
CA GLU A 62 8.46 13.76 -8.87
C GLU A 62 7.78 15.08 -9.21
N ARG A 63 6.45 15.15 -9.19
CA ARG A 63 5.71 16.41 -9.44
C ARG A 63 6.00 17.52 -8.44
N GLY A 64 6.27 17.17 -7.19
CA GLY A 64 6.63 18.15 -6.15
C GLY A 64 8.08 18.62 -6.21
N ARG A 65 8.93 17.93 -6.98
CA ARG A 65 10.34 18.30 -7.22
C ARG A 65 10.51 19.22 -8.43
N ASP A 66 9.56 19.17 -9.38
CA ASP A 66 9.54 20.01 -10.59
C ASP A 66 8.79 21.35 -10.42
N ALA A 67 8.26 21.65 -9.21
CA ALA A 67 7.51 22.87 -8.88
C ALA A 67 8.27 23.75 -7.88
#